data_AF-A0A7Y4SBU7-F1
#
_entry.id   AF-A0A7Y4SBU7-F1
#
_cell.length_a   1.000
_cell.length_b   1.000
_cell.length_c   1.000
_cell.angle_alpha   90.00
_cell.angle_beta   90.00
_cell.angle_gamma   90.00
#
_symmetry.space_group_name_H-M   'P 1'
#
loop_
_entity.id
_entity.type
_entity.pdbx_description
1 polymer ?
#
loop_
_entity_poly.entity_id
_entity_poly.type
_entity_poly.pdbx_seq_one_letter_code
_entity_poly.pdbx_strand_id
1 'polypeptide(L)' 'MVRNVTEAHQVLTIPLHAELDPGTLRAIFRQASRFISEQDLRTHFYT' A
#
# COMPACT_ATOMS: atom_id res chain seq x y z
N MET A 1 0.54 6.48 -0.19
CA MET A 1 -0.79 6.51 0.48
C MET A 1 -0.65 7.14 1.87
N VAL A 2 -1.70 7.78 2.40
CA VAL A 2 -1.66 8.49 3.70
C VAL A 2 -2.68 7.90 4.66
N ARG A 3 -2.29 7.69 5.92
CA ARG A 3 -3.18 7.33 7.03
C ARG A 3 -3.11 8.41 8.10
N ASN A 4 -4.27 8.91 8.54
CA ASN A 4 -4.37 9.79 9.69
C ASN A 4 -4.61 8.94 10.95
N VAL A 5 -3.72 9.06 11.93
CA VAL A 5 -3.89 8.55 13.29
C VAL A 5 -4.04 9.76 14.21
N THR A 6 -4.72 9.61 15.36
CA THR A 6 -5.13 10.69 16.27
C THR A 6 -4.09 11.78 16.54
N GLU A 7 -2.79 11.46 16.48
CA GLU A 7 -1.70 12.42 16.73
C GLU A 7 -0.66 12.49 15.60
N ALA A 8 -0.85 11.78 14.47
CA ALA A 8 0.17 11.74 13.41
C ALA A 8 -0.38 11.42 12.02
N HIS A 9 0.19 12.11 11.02
CA HIS A 9 0.05 11.77 9.61
C HIS A 9 1.15 10.78 9.21
N GLN A 10 0.75 9.59 8.79
CA GLN A 10 1.67 8.54 8.36
C GLN A 10 1.59 8.38 6.84
N VAL A 11 2.76 8.33 6.19
CA VAL A 11 2.86 8.18 4.74
C VAL A 11 3.55 6.86 4.42
N LEU A 12 2.89 6.03 3.62
CA LEU A 12 3.49 4.85 3.01
C LEU A 12 3.97 5.20 1.59
N THR A 13 5.27 5.12 1.38
CA THR A 13 5.93 5.32 0.08
C THR A 13 6.39 3.98 -0.47
N ILE A 14 5.91 3.65 -1.66
CA ILE A 14 6.32 2.45 -2.40
C ILE A 14 6.93 2.96 -3.71
N PRO A 15 8.21 2.63 -4.01
CA PRO A 15 8.82 3.01 -5.27
C PRO A 15 8.06 2.41 -6.46
N LEU A 16 7.78 3.25 -7.47
CA LEU A 16 7.18 2.80 -8.71
C LEU A 16 8.28 2.20 -9.59
N HIS A 17 8.37 0.88 -9.62
CA HIS A 17 9.23 0.15 -10.53
C HIS A 17 8.45 -0.26 -11.78
N ALA A 18 9.11 -0.27 -12.94
CA ALA A 18 8.49 -0.67 -14.20
C ALA A 18 8.06 -2.14 -14.19
N GLU A 19 8.79 -2.99 -13.46
CA GLU A 19 8.49 -4.40 -13.27
C GLU A 19 8.64 -4.77 -11.80
N LEU A 20 7.66 -5.51 -11.29
CA LEU A 20 7.68 -6.13 -9.97
C LEU A 20 7.09 -7.52 -10.09
N ASP A 21 7.73 -8.50 -9.48
CA ASP A 21 7.16 -9.85 -9.44
C ASP A 21 5.79 -9.85 -8.74
N PRO A 22 4.82 -10.64 -9.22
CA PRO A 22 3.50 -10.73 -8.60
C PRO A 22 3.54 -11.09 -7.10
N GLY A 23 4.55 -11.89 -6.68
CA GLY A 23 4.77 -12.22 -5.28
C GLY A 23 5.16 -11.01 -4.42
N THR A 24 5.97 -10.11 -4.98
CA THR A 24 6.39 -8.86 -4.33
C THR A 24 5.21 -7.90 -4.20
N LEU A 25 4.41 -7.73 -5.26
CA LEU A 25 3.18 -6.93 -5.20
C LEU A 25 2.21 -7.44 -4.13
N ARG A 26 1.99 -8.76 -4.05
CA ARG A 26 1.16 -9.39 -3.01
C ARG A 26 1.72 -9.18 -1.60
N ALA A 27 3.03 -9.28 -1.44
CA ALA A 27 3.68 -9.10 -0.14
C ALA A 27 3.51 -7.66 0.37
N ILE A 28 3.74 -6.66 -0.50
CA ILE A 28 3.56 -5.24 -0.17
C ILE A 28 2.08 -4.98 0.15
N PHE A 29 1.15 -5.45 -0.69
CA PHE A 29 -0.29 -5.29 -0.44
C PHE A 29 -0.70 -5.83 0.94
N ARG A 30 -0.28 -7.06 1.28
CA ARG A 30 -0.56 -7.69 2.58
C ARG A 30 0.05 -6.93 3.76
N GLN A 31 1.23 -6.34 3.59
CA GLN A 31 1.86 -5.54 4.63
C GLN A 31 1.13 -4.20 4.83
N ALA A 32 0.76 -3.54 3.73
CA ALA A 32 0.05 -2.27 3.74
C ALA A 32 -1.37 -2.39 4.31
N SER A 33 -2.05 -3.52 4.07
CA SER A 33 -3.44 -3.75 4.53
C SER A 33 -3.60 -3.79 6.05
N ARG A 34 -2.49 -3.90 6.79
CA ARG A 34 -2.46 -3.78 8.25
C ARG A 34 -2.69 -2.35 8.76
N PHE A 35 -2.55 -1.35 7.88
CA PHE A 35 -2.59 0.07 8.24
C PHE A 35 -3.59 0.87 7.41
N ILE A 36 -3.83 0.46 6.17
CA ILE A 36 -4.74 1.11 5.22
C ILE A 36 -5.77 0.07 4.79
N SER A 37 -7.03 0.46 4.56
CA SER A 37 -8.06 -0.49 4.16
C SER A 37 -7.73 -1.16 2.82
N GLU A 38 -8.13 -2.42 2.63
CA GLU A 38 -7.92 -3.09 1.35
C GLU A 38 -8.64 -2.39 0.19
N GLN A 39 -9.80 -1.78 0.45
CA GLN A 39 -10.55 -1.01 -0.55
C GLN A 39 -9.72 0.15 -1.09
N ASP A 40 -9.08 0.92 -0.19
CA ASP A 40 -8.21 2.03 -0.58
C ASP A 40 -6.92 1.55 -1.27
N LEU A 41 -6.41 0.38 -0.89
CA LEU A 41 -5.19 -0.18 -1.48
C LEU A 41 -5.42 -0.76 -2.88
N ARG A 42 -6.57 -1.42 -3.14
CA ARG A 42 -6.81 -2.13 -4.39
C ARG A 42 -6.71 -1.23 -5.61
N THR A 43 -7.21 0.00 -5.51
CA THR A 43 -7.17 1.01 -6.59
C THR A 43 -5.75 1.36 -7.07
N HIS A 44 -4.73 1.05 -6.27
CA HIS A 44 -3.33 1.34 -6.57
C HIS A 44 -2.50 0.10 -6.95
N PHE A 45 -2.96 -1.10 -6.60
CA PHE A 45 -2.20 -2.35 -6.79
C PHE A 45 -2.79 -3.28 -7.85
N TYR A 46 -4.10 -3.21 -8.08
CA TYR A 46 -4.81 -4.09 -8.99
C TYR A 46 -5.74 -3.26 -9.87
N THR A 47 -5.77 -3.57 -11.16
CA THR A 47 -6.66 -2.94 -12.16
C THR A 47 -7.65 -3.98 -12.66
#